data_AF-A0A2H0CCL1-F1
#
_entry.id   AF-A0A2H0CCL1-F1
#
_cell.length_a   1.000
_cell.length_b   1.000
_cell.length_c   1.000
_cell.angle_alpha   90.00
_cell.angle_beta   90.00
_cell.angle_gamma   90.00
#
_symmetry.space_group_name_H-M   'P 1'
#
loop_
_entity.id
_entity.type
_entity.pdbx_description
1 polymer ?
#
loop_
_entity_poly.entity_id
_entity_poly.type
_entity_poly.pdbx_seq_one_letter_code
_entity_poly.pdbx_strand_id
1 'polypeptide(L)'
;MRRKGFTLLEVLIVVIIIGILAAIALPQYTATIEKSRSAEAATNVGSIRAALDRYWYQTNNMSTATLPADGSAGTLDIDNPNAVTNKLYSYALSDLSADAAVDRTYTVTATRTSGANTYTVTWKQTDNNTGKLYRSANLGGPVAP
;
A
#
# COMPACT_ATOMS: atom_id res chain seq x y z
N MET A 1 47.82 -18.37 35.35
CA MET A 1 46.49 -17.74 35.26
C MET A 1 45.46 -18.82 34.95
N ARG A 2 44.48 -19.06 35.83
CA ARG A 2 43.40 -20.03 35.56
C ARG A 2 42.32 -19.34 34.71
N ARG A 3 42.15 -19.79 33.47
CA ARG A 3 41.01 -19.37 32.63
C ARG A 3 39.75 -20.04 33.17
N LYS A 4 38.78 -19.26 33.66
CA LYS A 4 37.41 -19.74 33.91
C LYS A 4 36.77 -20.04 32.56
N GLY A 5 36.40 -21.30 32.32
CA GLY A 5 35.58 -21.69 31.17
C GLY A 5 34.10 -21.39 31.46
N PHE A 6 33.35 -21.11 30.39
CA PHE A 6 31.88 -21.03 30.44
C PHE A 6 31.30 -22.38 30.89
N THR A 7 30.27 -22.35 31.75
CA THR A 7 29.54 -23.57 32.08
C THR A 7 28.50 -23.88 31.01
N LEU A 8 28.26 -25.17 30.77
CA LEU A 8 27.20 -25.61 29.85
C LEU A 8 25.81 -25.13 30.30
N LEU A 9 25.62 -25.00 31.62
CA LEU A 9 24.38 -24.55 32.22
C LEU A 9 24.12 -23.05 31.95
N GLU A 10 25.17 -22.22 31.96
CA GLU A 10 25.06 -20.81 31.57
C GLU A 10 24.60 -20.67 30.12
N VAL A 11 25.18 -21.45 29.20
CA VAL A 11 24.78 -21.40 27.79
C VAL A 11 23.36 -21.96 27.59
N LEU A 12 22.96 -23.00 28.34
CA LEU A 12 21.63 -23.60 28.26
C LEU A 12 20.51 -22.63 28.65
N ILE A 13 20.68 -21.90 29.77
CA ILE A 13 19.66 -20.94 30.21
C ILE A 13 19.55 -19.79 29.22
N VAL A 14 20.67 -19.33 28.66
CA VAL A 14 20.69 -18.25 27.67
C VAL A 14 19.90 -18.62 26.41
N VAL A 15 20.10 -19.83 25.87
CA VAL A 15 19.34 -20.25 24.67
C VAL A 15 17.85 -20.44 24.96
N ILE A 16 17.48 -20.87 26.17
CA ILE A 16 16.07 -20.98 26.58
C ILE A 16 15.42 -19.59 26.62
N ILE A 17 16.08 -18.61 27.25
CA ILE A 17 15.56 -17.24 27.34
C ILE A 17 15.44 -16.62 25.93
N ILE A 18 16.47 -16.75 25.09
CA ILE A 18 16.43 -16.26 23.70
C ILE A 18 15.31 -16.95 22.91
N GLY A 19 15.08 -18.26 23.11
CA GLY A 19 13.99 -19.01 22.48
C GLY A 19 12.61 -18.46 22.83
N ILE A 20 12.36 -18.16 24.11
CA ILE A 20 11.08 -17.57 24.56
C ILE A 20 10.89 -16.17 23.96
N LEU A 21 11.93 -15.33 23.99
CA LEU A 21 11.87 -13.98 23.42
C LEU A 21 11.63 -14.01 21.90
N ALA A 22 12.31 -14.91 21.18
CA ALA A 22 12.14 -15.07 19.74
C ALA A 22 10.73 -15.50 19.36
N ALA A 23 10.12 -16.41 20.12
CA ALA A 23 8.75 -16.89 19.86
C ALA A 23 7.70 -15.77 19.91
N ILE A 24 7.88 -14.78 20.80
CA ILE A 24 6.98 -13.62 20.92
C ILE A 24 7.35 -12.52 19.91
N ALA A 25 8.64 -12.27 19.72
CA ALA A 25 9.12 -11.17 18.89
C ALA A 25 8.87 -11.38 17.39
N LEU A 26 9.01 -12.60 16.88
CA LEU A 26 8.84 -12.90 15.46
C LEU A 26 7.45 -12.55 14.89
N PRO A 27 6.32 -13.00 15.47
CA PRO A 27 5.00 -12.65 14.94
C PRO A 27 4.70 -11.14 15.06
N GLN A 28 5.18 -10.47 16.10
CA GLN A 28 5.02 -9.03 16.25
C GLN A 28 5.83 -8.26 15.19
N TYR A 29 7.03 -8.72 14.89
CA TYR A 29 7.89 -8.11 13.88
C TYR A 29 7.27 -8.19 12.48
N THR A 30 6.77 -9.36 12.08
CA THR A 30 6.13 -9.53 10.76
C THR A 30 4.89 -8.65 10.60
N ALA A 31 4.05 -8.56 11.63
CA ALA A 31 2.89 -7.67 11.64
C ALA A 31 3.28 -6.18 11.52
N THR A 32 4.38 -5.77 12.15
CA THR A 32 4.87 -4.39 12.08
C THR A 32 5.39 -4.03 10.70
N ILE A 33 6.17 -4.93 10.08
CA ILE A 33 6.62 -4.78 8.69
C ILE A 33 5.42 -4.69 7.75
N GLU A 34 4.40 -5.50 7.97
CA GLU A 34 3.19 -5.50 7.16
C GLU A 34 2.43 -4.16 7.24
N LYS A 35 2.30 -3.63 8.45
CA LYS A 35 1.73 -2.30 8.68
C LYS A 35 2.53 -1.18 8.01
N SER A 36 3.87 -1.27 8.02
CA SER A 36 4.72 -0.29 7.35
C SER A 36 4.51 -0.31 5.83
N ARG A 37 4.38 -1.51 5.26
CA ARG A 37 4.15 -1.71 3.82
C ARG A 37 2.78 -1.21 3.37
N SER A 38 1.73 -1.45 4.18
CA SER A 38 0.39 -0.92 3.88
C SER A 38 0.32 0.60 4.03
N ALA A 39 1.07 1.19 4.96
CA ALA A 39 1.20 2.63 5.09
C ALA A 39 1.90 3.26 3.87
N GLU A 40 2.96 2.64 3.35
CA GLU A 40 3.61 3.06 2.12
C GLU A 40 2.65 3.02 0.92
N ALA A 41 1.88 1.93 0.79
CA ALA A 41 0.86 1.81 -0.26
C ALA A 41 -0.21 2.92 -0.15
N ALA A 42 -0.64 3.26 1.07
CA ALA A 42 -1.58 4.34 1.31
C ALA A 42 -1.01 5.72 0.90
N THR A 43 0.27 5.98 1.16
CA THR A 43 0.96 7.21 0.70
C THR A 43 1.00 7.30 -0.82
N ASN A 44 1.31 6.19 -1.50
CA ASN A 44 1.33 6.15 -2.97
C ASN A 44 -0.07 6.34 -3.56
N VAL A 45 -1.09 5.69 -2.99
CA VAL A 45 -2.50 5.92 -3.38
C VAL A 45 -2.90 7.39 -3.17
N GLY A 46 -2.49 8.01 -2.06
CA GLY A 46 -2.72 9.44 -1.81
C GLY A 46 -2.07 10.35 -2.84
N SER A 47 -0.87 10.00 -3.31
CA SER A 47 -0.17 10.74 -4.36
C SER A 47 -0.89 10.60 -5.71
N ILE A 48 -1.30 9.37 -6.08
CA ILE A 48 -2.10 9.11 -7.29
C ILE A 48 -3.41 9.90 -7.26
N ARG A 49 -4.08 9.93 -6.11
CA ARG A 49 -5.30 10.71 -5.89
C ARG A 49 -5.08 12.19 -6.16
N ALA A 50 -4.03 12.78 -5.59
CA ALA A 50 -3.70 14.17 -5.81
C ALA A 50 -3.40 14.47 -7.30
N ALA A 51 -2.74 13.54 -7.99
CA ALA A 51 -2.48 13.65 -9.42
C ALA A 51 -3.77 13.57 -10.25
N LEU A 52 -4.70 12.67 -9.91
CA LEU A 52 -6.02 12.59 -10.54
C LEU A 52 -6.82 13.88 -10.35
N ASP A 53 -6.78 14.47 -9.16
CA ASP A 53 -7.44 15.74 -8.88
C ASP A 53 -6.86 16.86 -9.75
N ARG A 54 -5.53 16.93 -9.91
CA ARG A 54 -4.88 17.90 -10.83
C ARG A 54 -5.27 17.66 -12.28
N TYR A 55 -5.28 16.40 -12.73
CA TYR A 55 -5.64 16.03 -14.10
C TYR A 55 -7.07 16.45 -14.43
N TRP A 56 -8.00 16.27 -13.49
CA TRP A 56 -9.37 16.74 -13.63
C TRP A 56 -9.45 18.26 -13.84
N TYR A 57 -8.74 19.06 -13.04
CA TYR A 57 -8.74 20.51 -13.18
C TYR A 57 -8.11 21.00 -14.50
N GLN A 58 -7.24 20.21 -15.12
CA GLN A 58 -6.60 20.55 -16.40
C GLN A 58 -7.47 20.17 -17.60
N THR A 59 -8.05 18.97 -17.58
CA THR A 59 -8.66 18.34 -18.77
C THR A 59 -10.19 18.32 -18.70
N ASN A 60 -10.80 18.53 -17.52
CA ASN A 60 -12.23 18.35 -17.25
C ASN A 60 -12.76 16.97 -17.70
N ASN A 61 -11.88 15.98 -17.80
CA ASN A 61 -12.17 14.61 -18.20
C ASN A 61 -11.15 13.70 -17.53
N MET A 62 -11.59 12.62 -16.90
CA MET A 62 -10.72 11.64 -16.24
C MET A 62 -10.71 10.28 -16.94
N SER A 63 -11.53 10.06 -17.97
CA SER A 63 -11.59 8.78 -18.67
C SER A 63 -10.29 8.40 -19.37
N THR A 64 -9.48 9.39 -19.74
CA THR A 64 -8.14 9.21 -20.33
C THR A 64 -7.02 9.19 -19.28
N ALA A 65 -7.34 9.40 -18.00
CA ALA A 65 -6.35 9.40 -16.95
C ALA A 65 -5.73 8.00 -16.80
N THR A 66 -4.42 7.93 -17.00
CA THR A 66 -3.66 6.69 -16.86
C THR A 66 -2.42 6.96 -16.02
N LEU A 67 -1.95 5.94 -15.30
CA LEU A 67 -0.64 6.01 -14.66
C LEU A 67 0.41 6.10 -15.78
N PRO A 68 1.40 7.00 -15.68
CA PRO A 68 2.40 7.16 -16.72
C PRO A 68 3.13 5.84 -16.98
N ALA A 69 3.13 5.37 -18.23
CA ALA A 69 4.27 4.58 -18.68
C ALA A 69 5.44 5.54 -18.88
N ASP A 70 6.65 5.17 -18.46
CA ASP A 70 7.83 6.04 -18.49
C ASP A 70 7.88 6.90 -19.76
N GLY A 71 7.69 8.23 -19.60
CA GLY A 71 7.79 9.21 -20.68
C GLY A 71 6.54 9.43 -21.55
N SER A 72 5.36 8.93 -21.18
CA SER A 72 4.15 9.12 -22.00
C SER A 72 3.45 10.47 -21.73
N ALA A 73 3.12 11.23 -22.78
CA ALA A 73 2.31 12.44 -22.68
C ALA A 73 0.82 12.11 -22.47
N GLY A 74 0.08 12.98 -21.77
CA GLY A 74 -1.37 12.84 -21.55
C GLY A 74 -1.76 11.94 -20.37
N THR A 75 -0.80 11.54 -19.55
CA THR A 75 -0.98 10.72 -18.34
C THR A 75 -0.99 11.58 -17.08
N LEU A 76 -1.22 10.96 -15.92
CA LEU A 76 -1.08 11.65 -14.63
C LEU A 76 0.34 12.18 -14.41
N ASP A 77 0.46 13.38 -13.85
CA ASP A 77 1.72 14.01 -13.48
C ASP A 77 2.22 13.48 -12.11
N ILE A 78 2.74 12.26 -12.12
CA ILE A 78 3.28 11.53 -10.97
C ILE A 78 4.28 10.48 -11.42
N ASP A 79 5.31 10.18 -10.63
CA ASP A 79 6.14 8.99 -10.87
C ASP A 79 5.28 7.72 -10.75
N ASN A 80 5.36 6.82 -11.74
CA ASN A 80 4.54 5.62 -11.72
C ASN A 80 5.04 4.62 -10.66
N PRO A 81 4.27 4.38 -9.58
CA PRO A 81 4.71 3.44 -8.54
C PRO A 81 4.74 1.99 -9.04
N ASN A 82 4.13 1.69 -10.19
CA ASN A 82 4.25 0.39 -10.85
C ASN A 82 5.56 0.17 -11.62
N ALA A 83 6.32 1.24 -11.93
CA ALA A 83 7.57 1.14 -12.66
C ALA A 83 8.76 0.77 -11.74
N VAL A 84 8.57 0.81 -10.42
CA VAL A 84 9.60 0.46 -9.44
C VAL A 84 9.92 -1.04 -9.49
N THR A 85 11.19 -1.38 -9.71
CA THR A 85 11.69 -2.75 -9.92
C THR A 85 11.38 -3.74 -8.79
N ASN A 86 11.25 -3.26 -7.55
CA ASN A 86 10.93 -4.07 -6.37
C ASN A 86 9.62 -3.65 -5.69
N LYS A 87 8.61 -3.26 -6.47
CA LYS A 87 7.31 -2.87 -5.91
C LYS A 87 6.68 -4.02 -5.12
N LEU A 88 6.14 -3.68 -3.95
CA LEU A 88 5.34 -4.62 -3.17
C LEU A 88 3.87 -4.59 -3.57
N TYR A 89 3.35 -3.43 -3.96
CA TYR A 89 1.96 -3.28 -4.39
C TYR A 89 1.91 -2.92 -5.88
N SER A 90 0.92 -3.48 -6.58
CA SER A 90 0.48 -3.00 -7.89
C SER A 90 -0.67 -2.01 -7.72
N TYR A 91 -0.65 -0.93 -8.50
CA TYR A 91 -1.64 0.13 -8.44
C TYR A 91 -2.47 0.15 -9.73
N ALA A 92 -3.78 0.23 -9.60
CA ALA A 92 -4.71 0.29 -10.72
C ALA A 92 -5.72 1.43 -10.54
N LEU A 93 -6.13 2.01 -11.65
CA LEU A 93 -7.21 2.99 -11.75
C LEU A 93 -8.41 2.32 -12.39
N SER A 94 -9.59 2.53 -11.83
CA SER A 94 -10.86 2.08 -12.41
C SER A 94 -11.96 3.11 -12.17
N ASP A 95 -13.13 2.91 -12.78
CA ASP A 95 -14.32 3.77 -12.60
C ASP A 95 -14.06 5.25 -12.91
N LEU A 96 -13.18 5.53 -13.89
CA LEU A 96 -12.83 6.88 -14.30
C LEU A 96 -13.97 7.51 -15.09
N SER A 97 -14.59 8.55 -14.54
CA SER A 97 -15.65 9.32 -15.19
C SER A 97 -15.15 10.10 -16.42
N ALA A 98 -15.91 10.03 -17.50
CA ALA A 98 -15.70 10.82 -18.73
C ALA A 98 -16.45 12.16 -18.73
N ASP A 99 -17.43 12.33 -17.83
CA ASP A 99 -18.44 13.39 -17.93
C ASP A 99 -18.07 14.64 -17.12
N ALA A 100 -17.85 15.75 -17.84
CA ALA A 100 -17.33 17.02 -17.35
C ALA A 100 -18.28 17.83 -16.44
N ALA A 101 -19.51 17.36 -16.18
CA ALA A 101 -20.56 18.26 -15.70
C ALA A 101 -20.98 18.16 -14.22
N VAL A 102 -20.92 17.01 -13.53
CA VAL A 102 -21.55 16.91 -12.18
C VAL A 102 -20.78 16.06 -11.16
N ASP A 103 -20.23 14.90 -11.53
CA ASP A 103 -19.62 14.00 -10.55
C ASP A 103 -18.28 13.43 -11.01
N ARG A 104 -17.21 13.87 -10.35
CA ARG A 104 -15.87 13.28 -10.46
C ARG A 104 -15.86 11.94 -9.72
N THR A 105 -15.89 10.84 -10.45
CA THR A 105 -15.73 9.48 -9.91
C THR A 105 -14.43 8.83 -10.37
N TYR A 106 -13.81 8.09 -9.46
CA TYR A 106 -12.63 7.26 -9.71
C TYR A 106 -12.37 6.30 -8.55
N THR A 107 -11.75 5.18 -8.87
CA THR A 107 -11.26 4.21 -7.91
C THR A 107 -9.77 4.00 -8.11
N VAL A 108 -8.98 4.12 -7.04
CA VAL A 108 -7.56 3.74 -7.00
C VAL A 108 -7.45 2.50 -6.12
N THR A 109 -6.88 1.43 -6.66
CA THR A 109 -6.66 0.19 -5.91
C THR A 109 -5.18 -0.17 -5.89
N ALA A 110 -4.61 -0.35 -4.70
CA ALA A 110 -3.32 -0.98 -4.50
C ALA A 110 -3.54 -2.43 -4.07
N THR A 111 -2.98 -3.39 -4.79
CA THR A 111 -3.07 -4.82 -4.51
C THR A 111 -1.69 -5.42 -4.31
N ARG A 112 -1.55 -6.29 -3.32
CA ARG A 112 -0.36 -7.11 -3.12
C ARG A 112 -0.75 -8.53 -2.80
N THR A 113 -0.18 -9.47 -3.52
CA THR A 113 -0.31 -10.89 -3.22
C THR A 113 0.98 -11.40 -2.59
N SER A 114 0.89 -11.95 -1.38
CA SER A 114 2.02 -12.55 -0.67
C SER A 114 1.63 -13.96 -0.23
N GLY A 115 2.10 -14.97 -0.98
CA GLY A 115 1.63 -16.35 -0.81
C GLY A 115 0.14 -16.45 -1.13
N ALA A 116 -0.65 -17.02 -0.21
CA ALA A 116 -2.11 -17.13 -0.33
C ALA A 116 -2.88 -15.88 0.14
N ASN A 117 -2.20 -14.87 0.70
CA ASN A 117 -2.85 -13.68 1.26
C ASN A 117 -2.81 -12.51 0.28
N THR A 118 -3.98 -11.92 -0.01
CA THR A 118 -4.12 -10.73 -0.86
C THR A 118 -4.47 -9.52 -0.02
N TYR A 119 -3.56 -8.55 0.02
CA TYR A 119 -3.72 -7.28 0.73
C TYR A 119 -4.16 -6.21 -0.25
N THR A 120 -5.31 -5.58 0.00
CA THR A 120 -5.82 -4.49 -0.85
C THR A 120 -6.00 -3.20 -0.07
N VAL A 121 -5.66 -2.09 -0.70
CA VAL A 121 -5.99 -0.73 -0.24
C VAL A 121 -6.73 -0.06 -1.39
N THR A 122 -8.03 0.17 -1.22
CA THR A 122 -8.86 0.79 -2.25
C THR A 122 -9.35 2.15 -1.79
N TRP A 123 -9.34 3.11 -2.68
CA TRP A 123 -9.89 4.44 -2.47
C TRP A 123 -10.85 4.75 -3.60
N LYS A 124 -12.09 5.17 -3.27
CA LYS A 124 -13.14 5.40 -4.26
C LYS A 124 -13.82 6.75 -4.05
N GLN A 125 -13.79 7.61 -5.07
CA GLN A 125 -14.66 8.78 -5.17
C GLN A 125 -15.94 8.35 -5.89
N THR A 126 -17.09 8.45 -5.23
CA THR A 126 -18.40 8.04 -5.79
C THR A 126 -19.32 9.24 -6.05
N ASP A 127 -19.16 10.34 -5.31
CA ASP A 127 -19.87 11.59 -5.55
C ASP A 127 -18.95 12.79 -5.24
N ASN A 128 -19.11 13.91 -5.95
CA ASN A 128 -18.41 15.16 -5.63
C ASN A 128 -19.36 16.17 -4.96
N ASN A 129 -20.67 15.95 -5.11
CA ASN A 129 -21.73 16.87 -4.70
C ASN A 129 -22.00 16.88 -3.19
N THR A 130 -21.68 15.78 -2.48
CA THR A 130 -22.01 15.61 -1.05
C THR A 130 -20.85 15.92 -0.11
N GLY A 131 -19.65 16.21 -0.65
CA GLY A 131 -18.41 16.35 0.12
C GLY A 131 -17.97 15.08 0.86
N LYS A 132 -18.62 13.93 0.60
CA LYS A 132 -18.38 12.66 1.28
C LYS A 132 -17.30 11.88 0.55
N LEU A 133 -16.08 11.93 1.08
CA LEU A 133 -15.00 11.06 0.64
C LEU A 133 -15.26 9.64 1.17
N TYR A 134 -15.75 8.74 0.32
CA TYR A 134 -15.93 7.33 0.69
C TYR A 134 -14.55 6.64 0.72
N ARG A 135 -13.87 6.67 1.88
CA ARG A 135 -12.77 5.72 2.11
C ARG A 135 -13.39 4.32 2.07
N SER A 136 -12.85 3.40 1.27
CA SER A 136 -13.24 2.00 1.44
C SER A 136 -12.83 1.56 2.85
N ALA A 137 -13.70 0.83 3.54
CA ALA A 137 -13.55 0.53 4.96
C ALA A 137 -12.29 -0.29 5.31
N ASN A 138 -11.63 -0.88 4.31
CA ASN A 138 -10.49 -1.76 4.50
C ASN A 138 -9.19 -1.07 4.08
N LEU A 139 -8.63 -0.30 5.00
CA LEU A 139 -7.21 0.01 5.00
C LEU A 139 -6.45 -1.26 5.42
N GLY A 140 -6.10 -2.10 4.43
CA GLY A 140 -5.13 -3.18 4.59
C GLY A 140 -5.59 -4.34 5.47
N GLY A 141 -6.32 -5.27 4.86
CA GLY A 141 -6.55 -6.61 5.40
C GLY A 141 -6.68 -7.63 4.28
N PRO A 142 -6.46 -8.92 4.54
CA PRO A 142 -6.68 -9.98 3.56
C PRO A 142 -8.15 -9.94 3.09
N VAL A 143 -8.36 -9.82 1.78
CA VAL A 143 -9.68 -10.00 1.18
C VAL A 143 -9.86 -11.50 0.97
N ALA A 144 -10.91 -12.07 1.58
CA ALA A 144 -11.29 -13.47 1.37
C ALA A 144 -11.53 -13.73 -0.13
N PRO A 145 -11.27 -14.97 -0.63
CA PRO A 145 -11.43 -15.32 -2.04
C PRO A 145 -12.85 -15.08 -2.56
#